data_AF-A0A526U708-F1
#
_entry.id   AF-A0A526U708-F1
#
_cell.length_a   1.000
_cell.length_b   1.000
_cell.length_c   1.000
_cell.angle_alpha   90.00
_cell.angle_beta   90.00
_cell.angle_gamma   90.00
#
_symmetry.space_group_name_H-M   'P 1'
#
loop_
_entity.id
_entity.type
_entity.pdbx_description
1 polymer ?
#
loop_
_entity_poly.entity_id
_entity_poly.type
_entity_poly.pdbx_seq_one_letter_code
_entity_poly.pdbx_strand_id
1 'polypeptide(L)'
;MTSLTFADELQQASDCIADVSRADLQILLRRAALIIRNTGGIDLDPGVQDTLSDIAVELGLAKSDLIKTIIGDCLIANAYLPVPRLFDEESETEGSA
;
A
#
# COMPACT_ATOMS: atom_id res chain seq x y z
N MET A 1 6.76 -13.15 -3.45
CA MET A 1 7.53 -12.50 -4.53
C MET A 1 7.44 -11.01 -4.35
N THR A 2 8.57 -10.33 -4.23
CA THR A 2 8.65 -8.86 -4.20
C THR A 2 8.75 -8.34 -5.64
N SER A 3 8.44 -7.06 -5.88
CA SER A 3 8.63 -6.42 -7.19
C SER A 3 10.06 -6.57 -7.70
N LEU A 4 11.03 -6.53 -6.79
CA LEU A 4 12.45 -6.72 -7.07
C LEU A 4 12.75 -8.12 -7.64
N THR A 5 12.28 -9.19 -6.95
CA THR A 5 12.49 -10.57 -7.43
C THR A 5 11.89 -10.84 -8.80
N PHE A 6 10.77 -10.17 -9.12
CA PHE A 6 10.13 -10.31 -10.43
C PHE A 6 10.85 -9.49 -11.52
N ALA A 7 11.46 -8.37 -11.16
CA ALA A 7 12.31 -7.60 -12.07
C ALA A 7 13.56 -8.40 -12.47
N ASP A 8 14.16 -9.14 -11.54
CA ASP A 8 15.29 -10.03 -11.82
C ASP A 8 14.90 -11.18 -12.78
N GLU A 9 13.72 -11.78 -12.59
CA GLU A 9 13.18 -12.79 -13.51
C GLU A 9 12.97 -12.24 -14.93
N LEU A 10 12.47 -11.00 -15.04
CA LEU A 10 12.32 -10.29 -16.32
C LEU A 10 13.68 -10.04 -16.99
N GLN A 11 14.67 -9.60 -16.22
CA GLN A 11 16.01 -9.32 -16.73
C GLN A 11 16.67 -10.61 -17.24
N GLN A 12 16.59 -11.70 -16.47
CA GLN A 12 17.14 -12.99 -16.87
C GLN A 12 16.44 -13.55 -18.12
N ALA A 13 15.12 -13.40 -18.23
CA ALA A 13 14.37 -13.80 -19.42
C ALA A 13 14.73 -12.94 -20.65
N SER A 14 15.08 -11.67 -20.46
CA SER A 14 15.59 -10.80 -21.51
C SER A 14 16.98 -11.23 -21.97
N ASP A 15 17.88 -11.54 -21.04
CA ASP A 15 19.26 -11.95 -21.34
C ASP A 15 19.30 -13.29 -22.11
N CYS A 16 18.33 -14.18 -21.86
CA CYS A 16 18.22 -15.48 -22.52
C CYS A 16 17.02 -15.58 -23.49
N ILE A 17 16.57 -14.48 -24.08
CA ILE A 17 15.31 -14.41 -24.85
C ILE A 17 15.19 -15.42 -26.00
N ALA A 18 16.32 -15.85 -26.57
CA ALA A 18 16.37 -16.85 -27.64
C ALA A 18 16.05 -18.28 -27.15
N ASP A 19 16.29 -18.56 -25.87
CA ASP A 19 16.10 -19.86 -25.24
C ASP A 19 14.73 -19.97 -24.53
N VAL A 20 14.02 -18.85 -24.38
CA VAL A 20 12.70 -18.78 -23.73
C VAL A 20 11.60 -19.14 -24.73
N SER A 21 10.72 -20.07 -24.35
CA SER A 21 9.57 -20.41 -25.19
C SER A 21 8.63 -19.21 -25.35
N ARG A 22 7.99 -19.09 -26.53
CA ARG A 22 7.01 -18.03 -26.78
C ARG A 22 5.86 -18.04 -25.75
N ALA A 23 5.46 -19.23 -25.27
CA ALA A 23 4.40 -19.38 -24.29
C ALA A 23 4.83 -18.84 -22.91
N ASP A 24 6.05 -19.15 -22.49
CA ASP A 24 6.59 -18.67 -21.21
C ASP A 24 6.79 -17.16 -21.23
N LEU A 25 7.31 -16.62 -22.32
CA LEU A 25 7.45 -15.17 -22.51
C LEU A 25 6.09 -14.46 -22.43
N GLN A 26 5.05 -15.02 -23.05
CA GLN A 26 3.70 -14.48 -22.97
C GLN A 26 3.11 -14.49 -21.57
N ILE A 27 3.41 -15.50 -20.75
CA ILE A 27 2.96 -15.57 -19.35
C ILE A 27 3.72 -14.52 -18.53
N LEU A 28 5.04 -14.44 -18.71
CA LEU A 28 5.91 -13.52 -18.00
C LEU A 28 5.54 -12.06 -18.27
N LEU A 29 5.29 -11.68 -19.53
CA LEU A 29 4.84 -10.34 -19.89
C LEU A 29 3.45 -9.99 -19.33
N ARG A 30 2.52 -10.95 -19.27
CA ARG A 30 1.20 -10.70 -18.64
C ARG A 30 1.33 -10.45 -17.14
N ARG A 31 2.20 -11.21 -16.46
CA ARG A 31 2.51 -10.99 -15.04
C ARG A 31 3.17 -9.63 -14.82
N ALA A 32 4.08 -9.23 -15.72
CA ALA A 32 4.72 -7.92 -15.67
C ALA A 32 3.73 -6.79 -15.79
N ALA A 33 2.83 -6.85 -16.78
CA ALA A 33 1.79 -5.85 -16.96
C ALA A 33 0.88 -5.73 -15.72
N LEU A 34 0.55 -6.85 -15.06
CA LEU A 34 -0.24 -6.82 -13.82
C LEU A 34 0.52 -6.17 -12.66
N ILE A 35 1.79 -6.51 -12.48
CA ILE A 35 2.62 -5.94 -11.42
C ILE A 35 2.79 -4.44 -11.65
N ILE A 36 3.14 -4.00 -12.86
CA ILE A 36 3.30 -2.58 -13.21
C ILE A 36 1.99 -1.79 -13.05
N ARG A 37 0.85 -2.39 -13.41
CA ARG A 37 -0.45 -1.73 -13.17
C ARG A 37 -0.78 -1.60 -11.69
N ASN A 38 -0.25 -2.50 -10.86
CA ASN A 38 -0.48 -2.52 -9.43
C ASN A 38 0.64 -1.81 -8.63
N THR A 39 1.71 -1.31 -9.28
CA THR A 39 2.78 -0.51 -8.64
C THR A 39 2.41 0.96 -8.44
N GLY A 40 1.12 1.31 -8.41
CA GLY A 40 0.64 2.64 -8.01
C GLY A 40 0.83 2.95 -6.52
N GLY A 41 1.98 2.55 -5.96
CA GLY A 41 2.38 2.87 -4.61
C GLY A 41 2.90 4.29 -4.52
N ILE A 42 2.73 4.91 -3.36
CA ILE A 42 3.38 6.16 -3.02
C ILE A 42 4.86 5.83 -2.79
N ASP A 43 5.75 6.41 -3.60
CA ASP A 43 7.18 6.32 -3.33
C ASP A 43 7.51 7.21 -2.12
N LEU A 44 8.08 6.60 -1.09
CA LEU A 44 8.44 7.25 0.15
C LEU A 44 9.97 7.28 0.23
N ASP A 45 10.52 8.35 0.79
CA ASP A 45 11.96 8.43 1.07
C ASP A 45 12.44 7.18 1.82
N PRO A 46 13.61 6.59 1.45
CA PRO A 46 14.09 5.35 2.06
C PRO A 46 14.19 5.40 3.60
N GLY A 47 14.65 6.52 4.17
CA GLY A 47 14.74 6.67 5.62
C GLY A 47 13.37 6.69 6.29
N VAL A 48 12.36 7.25 5.61
CA VAL A 48 10.96 7.21 6.05
C VAL A 48 10.40 5.79 5.94
N GLN A 49 10.72 5.05 4.87
CA GLN A 49 10.28 3.67 4.71
C GLN A 49 10.82 2.74 5.81
N ASP A 50 12.08 2.88 6.16
CA ASP A 50 12.74 2.06 7.18
C ASP A 50 12.14 2.37 8.55
N THR A 51 12.03 3.66 8.90
CA THR A 51 11.42 4.10 10.16
C THR A 51 9.97 3.62 10.30
N LEU A 52 9.16 3.73 9.24
CA LEU A 52 7.78 3.22 9.25
C LEU A 52 7.72 1.68 9.36
N SER A 53 8.71 0.98 8.82
CA SER A 53 8.78 -0.48 8.94
C SER A 53 9.10 -0.89 10.38
N ASP A 54 10.04 -0.20 11.04
CA ASP A 54 10.40 -0.45 12.44
C ASP A 54 9.22 -0.19 13.38
N ILE A 55 8.52 0.94 13.21
CA ILE A 55 7.33 1.28 13.99
C ILE A 55 6.22 0.26 13.77
N ALA A 56 6.01 -0.20 12.52
CA ALA A 56 5.01 -1.22 12.23
C ALA A 56 5.30 -2.54 12.95
N VAL A 57 6.57 -2.95 13.01
CA VAL A 57 7.01 -4.13 13.76
C VAL A 57 6.79 -3.94 15.26
N GLU A 58 7.15 -2.79 15.82
CA GLU A 58 6.95 -2.47 17.24
C GLU A 58 5.47 -2.52 17.64
N LEU A 59 4.60 -2.01 16.77
CA LEU A 59 3.14 -2.00 16.98
C LEU A 59 2.46 -3.32 16.60
N GLY A 60 3.18 -4.29 16.02
CA GLY A 60 2.61 -5.55 15.55
C GLY A 60 1.60 -5.37 14.40
N LEU A 61 1.73 -4.29 13.62
CA LEU A 61 0.83 -3.95 12.51
C LEU A 61 1.49 -4.22 11.16
N ALA A 62 0.66 -4.45 10.14
CA ALA A 62 1.17 -4.36 8.77
C ALA A 62 1.55 -2.90 8.45
N LYS A 63 2.72 -2.69 7.83
CA LYS A 63 3.18 -1.34 7.43
C LYS A 63 2.13 -0.58 6.61
N SER A 64 1.41 -1.27 5.74
CA SER A 64 0.33 -0.67 4.95
C SER A 64 -0.81 -0.14 5.81
N ASP A 65 -1.13 -0.81 6.91
CA ASP A 65 -2.22 -0.40 7.80
C ASP A 65 -1.78 0.74 8.70
N LEU A 66 -0.53 0.72 9.18
CA LEU A 66 0.09 1.87 9.85
C LEU A 66 0.06 3.13 8.95
N ILE A 67 0.47 3.01 7.68
CA ILE A 67 0.46 4.12 6.72
C ILE A 67 -0.98 4.65 6.51
N LYS A 68 -1.96 3.77 6.35
CA LYS A 68 -3.37 4.19 6.20
C LYS A 68 -3.86 4.95 7.43
N THR A 69 -3.53 4.48 8.63
CA THR A 69 -3.91 5.14 9.89
C THR A 69 -3.27 6.53 9.97
N ILE A 70 -1.95 6.65 9.77
CA ILE A 70 -1.24 7.93 9.80
C ILE A 70 -1.83 8.91 8.79
N ILE A 71 -2.08 8.47 7.56
CA ILE A 71 -2.68 9.32 6.51
C ILE A 71 -4.10 9.73 6.91
N GLY A 72 -4.91 8.79 7.40
CA GLY A 72 -6.27 9.06 7.86
C GLY A 72 -6.30 10.12 8.97
N ASP A 73 -5.50 9.93 10.00
CA ASP A 73 -5.39 10.85 11.14
C ASP A 73 -4.88 12.23 10.70
N CYS A 74 -3.88 12.26 9.81
CA CYS A 74 -3.37 13.50 9.24
C CYS A 74 -4.46 14.25 8.46
N LEU A 75 -5.21 13.56 7.60
CA LEU A 75 -6.28 14.18 6.82
C LEU A 75 -7.43 14.70 7.70
N ILE A 76 -7.75 14.00 8.80
CA ILE A 76 -8.73 14.47 9.79
C ILE A 76 -8.21 15.71 10.53
N ALA A 77 -6.97 15.65 11.04
CA ALA A 77 -6.36 16.74 11.80
C ALA A 77 -6.24 18.04 10.98
N ASN A 78 -6.06 17.92 9.67
CA ASN A 78 -5.99 19.05 8.73
C ASN A 78 -7.34 19.42 8.10
N ALA A 79 -8.45 18.87 8.60
CA ALA A 79 -9.82 19.13 8.13
C ALA A 79 -10.09 18.79 6.64
N TYR A 80 -9.26 17.94 6.03
CA TYR A 80 -9.50 17.39 4.69
C TYR A 80 -10.49 16.23 4.71
N LEU A 81 -10.59 15.53 5.84
CA LEU A 81 -11.66 14.57 6.13
C LEU A 81 -12.48 15.05 7.33
N PRO A 82 -13.80 14.80 7.33
CA PRO A 82 -14.61 15.06 8.51
C PRO A 82 -14.13 14.20 9.67
N VAL A 83 -14.07 14.78 10.87
CA VAL A 83 -13.87 14.02 12.10
C VAL A 83 -15.01 13.00 12.21
N PRO A 84 -14.72 11.70 12.31
CA PRO A 84 -15.75 10.71 12.55
C PRO A 84 -16.54 11.12 13.80
N ARG A 85 -17.82 11.44 13.61
CA ARG A 85 -18.73 11.65 14.74
C ARG A 85 -18.90 10.27 15.39
N LEU A 86 -18.11 10.00 16.43
CA LEU A 86 -18.47 8.97 17.39
C LEU A 86 -19.87 9.35 17.86
N PHE A 87 -20.84 8.48 17.62
CA PHE A 87 -22.25 8.77 17.83
C PHE A 87 -22.46 9.45 19.18
N ASP A 88 -23.22 10.53 19.13
CA ASP A 88 -23.74 11.28 20.27
C ASP A 88 -24.69 10.37 21.05
N GLU A 89 -24.13 9.45 21.84
CA GLU A 89 -24.85 8.74 22.90
C GLU A 89 -25.08 9.73 24.06
N GLU A 90 -25.95 10.72 23.84
CA GLU A 90 -26.75 11.43 24.85
C GLU A 90 -27.42 12.68 24.24
N SER A 91 -28.31 12.50 23.25
CA SER A 91 -29.36 13.49 23.00
C SER A 91 -30.67 13.06 23.65
N GLU A 92 -30.66 12.73 24.95
CA GLU A 92 -31.85 12.81 25.79
C GLU A 92 -31.93 14.22 26.38
N THR A 93 -32.31 15.21 25.58
CA THR A 93 -32.93 16.41 26.13
C THR A 93 -34.41 16.14 26.27
N GLU A 94 -34.82 15.68 27.45
CA GLU A 94 -36.22 15.59 27.86
C GLU A 94 -36.80 17.02 27.87
N GLY A 95 -37.43 17.40 26.76
CA GLY A 95 -38.09 18.69 26.61
C GLY A 95 -39.37 18.71 27.43
N SER A 96 -39.32 19.31 28.63
CA SER A 96 -40.53 19.75 29.33
C SER A 96 -40.93 21.13 28.77
N ALA A 97 -42.04 21.15 28.03
CA ALA A 97 -42.75 22.35 27.60
C ALA A 97 -44.16 22.36 28.19
#